data_AF-A0A135UD79-F1
#
_entry.id   AF-A0A135UD79-F1
#
_cell.length_a   1.000
_cell.length_b   1.000
_cell.length_c   1.000
_cell.angle_alpha   90.00
_cell.angle_beta   90.00
_cell.angle_gamma   90.00
#
_symmetry.space_group_name_H-M   'P 1'
#
loop_
_entity.id
_entity.type
_entity.pdbx_description
1 polymer ?
#
loop_
_entity_poly.entity_id
_entity_poly.type
_entity_poly.pdbx_seq_one_letter_code
_entity_poly.pdbx_strand_id
1 'polypeptide(L)'
;MKTLYAPMAVADLDCSTITRAIEFYDNIAKLDQSIHDMSTVIFEFLLLRPPIGGTAEVAWPRSNTLNHLLLFIISCPGNGSDEQEKIIRQISNDVPGQVLSAETQAEVNPAGLEPSYHDVKGVYRDHFEKLVELRRRYDPKKRFQSFF
;
A
#
# COMPACT_ATOMS: atom_id res chain seq x y z
N MET A 1 -1.05 -9.99 16.30
CA MET A 1 -1.70 -9.79 14.98
C MET A 1 -0.59 -9.71 13.95
N LYS A 2 -0.80 -10.29 12.77
CA LYS A 2 0.07 -10.11 11.61
C LYS A 2 -0.73 -9.31 10.59
N THR A 3 -0.12 -8.30 9.98
CA THR A 3 -0.83 -7.32 9.15
C THR A 3 -0.02 -7.01 7.92
N LEU A 4 -0.69 -6.94 6.77
CA LEU A 4 -0.16 -6.57 5.48
C LEU A 4 -1.03 -5.46 4.88
N TYR A 5 -0.46 -4.72 3.92
CA TYR A 5 -1.08 -3.51 3.39
C TYR A 5 -1.13 -3.54 1.87
N ALA A 6 -2.22 -3.04 1.30
CA ALA A 6 -2.29 -2.63 -0.09
C ALA A 6 -2.60 -1.12 -0.16
N PRO A 7 -1.56 -0.26 -0.11
CA PRO A 7 -1.74 1.18 0.05
C PRO A 7 -1.76 1.88 -1.33
N MET A 8 -2.92 2.09 -1.91
CA MET A 8 -3.07 2.62 -3.27
C MET A 8 -3.35 4.12 -3.26
N ALA A 9 -2.34 4.93 -3.56
CA ALA A 9 -2.52 6.36 -3.83
C ALA A 9 -3.13 6.53 -5.22
N VAL A 10 -4.29 7.20 -5.30
CA VAL A 10 -5.09 7.33 -6.52
C VAL A 10 -5.49 8.77 -6.75
N ALA A 11 -5.78 9.11 -8.00
CA ALA A 11 -6.18 10.47 -8.37
C ALA A 11 -7.59 10.83 -7.90
N ASP A 12 -8.51 9.88 -8.00
CA ASP A 12 -9.91 9.97 -7.59
C ASP A 12 -10.46 8.56 -7.33
N LEU A 13 -11.63 8.46 -6.70
CA LEU A 13 -12.36 7.23 -6.45
C LEU A 13 -13.82 7.41 -6.88
N ASP A 14 -14.20 6.73 -7.96
CA ASP A 14 -15.59 6.72 -8.37
C ASP A 14 -16.44 5.77 -7.49
N CYS A 15 -17.76 5.94 -7.56
CA CYS A 15 -18.71 5.11 -6.82
C CYS A 15 -18.49 3.61 -7.09
N SER A 16 -18.16 3.26 -8.34
CA SER A 16 -17.94 1.86 -8.73
C SER A 16 -16.74 1.23 -8.03
N THR A 17 -15.65 1.99 -7.85
CA THR A 17 -14.43 1.57 -7.18
C THR A 17 -14.67 1.44 -5.68
N ILE A 18 -15.41 2.37 -5.09
CA ILE A 18 -15.81 2.30 -3.68
C ILE A 18 -16.69 1.06 -3.44
N THR A 19 -17.67 0.81 -4.31
CA THR A 19 -18.52 -0.39 -4.22
C THR A 19 -17.69 -1.67 -4.34
N ARG A 20 -16.81 -1.79 -5.35
CA ARG A 20 -15.92 -2.95 -5.49
C ARG A 20 -15.02 -3.14 -4.26
N ALA A 21 -14.54 -2.05 -3.65
CA ALA A 21 -13.69 -2.13 -2.47
C ALA A 21 -14.43 -2.71 -1.26
N ILE A 22 -15.66 -2.26 -1.03
CA ILE A 22 -16.52 -2.75 0.06
C ILE A 22 -16.92 -4.21 -0.20
N GLU A 23 -17.36 -4.53 -1.42
CA GLU A 23 -17.71 -5.91 -1.79
C GLU A 23 -16.51 -6.85 -1.67
N PHE A 24 -15.32 -6.42 -2.08
CA PHE A 24 -14.10 -7.20 -1.90
C PHE A 24 -13.82 -7.45 -0.42
N TYR A 25 -13.91 -6.41 0.42
CA TYR A 25 -13.76 -6.54 1.86
C TYR A 25 -14.76 -7.54 2.46
N ASP A 26 -16.06 -7.40 2.18
CA ASP A 26 -17.10 -8.30 2.68
C ASP A 26 -16.86 -9.76 2.24
N ASN A 27 -16.31 -9.95 1.03
CA ASN A 27 -16.00 -11.28 0.50
C ASN A 27 -14.81 -11.97 1.20
N ILE A 28 -13.99 -11.25 1.97
CA ILE A 28 -12.92 -11.86 2.78
C ILE A 28 -13.51 -12.86 3.78
N ALA A 29 -14.72 -12.62 4.30
CA ALA A 29 -15.37 -13.52 5.24
C ALA A 29 -15.60 -14.93 4.68
N LYS A 30 -15.72 -15.05 3.35
CA LYS A 30 -15.87 -16.34 2.65
C LYS A 30 -14.55 -17.13 2.60
N LEU A 31 -13.42 -16.44 2.71
CA LEU A 31 -12.09 -17.04 2.76
C LEU A 31 -11.73 -17.42 4.20
N ASP A 32 -11.87 -16.47 5.12
CA ASP A 32 -11.63 -16.66 6.56
C ASP A 32 -12.31 -15.54 7.36
N GLN A 33 -13.24 -15.92 8.25
CA GLN A 33 -13.99 -14.96 9.06
C GLN A 33 -13.10 -14.16 10.02
N SER A 34 -12.07 -14.79 10.60
CA SER A 34 -11.16 -14.11 11.53
C SER A 34 -10.28 -13.08 10.83
N ILE A 35 -9.90 -13.34 9.57
CA ILE A 35 -9.19 -12.36 8.75
C ILE A 35 -10.10 -11.18 8.45
N HIS A 36 -11.34 -11.44 8.02
CA HIS A 36 -12.33 -10.39 7.77
C HIS A 36 -12.51 -9.48 8.99
N ASP A 37 -12.78 -10.06 10.16
CA ASP A 37 -13.07 -9.32 11.39
C ASP A 37 -11.91 -8.46 11.89
N MET A 38 -10.67 -8.77 11.47
CA MET A 38 -9.45 -8.05 11.83
C MET A 38 -8.95 -7.13 10.72
N SER A 39 -9.55 -7.17 9.54
CA SER A 39 -9.14 -6.38 8.39
C SER A 39 -9.88 -5.06 8.35
N THR A 40 -9.41 -4.11 7.54
CA THR A 40 -10.06 -2.80 7.38
C THR A 40 -9.82 -2.27 5.98
N VAL A 41 -10.85 -1.64 5.41
CA VAL A 41 -10.72 -0.79 4.22
C VAL A 41 -10.89 0.68 4.63
N ILE A 42 -9.96 1.53 4.21
CA ILE A 42 -9.95 2.96 4.51
C ILE A 42 -9.94 3.75 3.21
N PHE A 43 -10.85 4.73 3.13
CA PHE A 43 -10.89 5.74 2.10
C PHE A 43 -10.41 7.06 2.70
N GLU A 44 -9.20 7.49 2.34
CA GLU A 44 -8.56 8.66 2.92
C GLU A 44 -8.40 9.78 1.88
N PHE A 45 -8.72 11.01 2.29
CA PHE A 45 -8.35 12.22 1.57
C PHE A 45 -6.90 12.57 1.91
N LEU A 46 -5.96 12.11 1.09
CA LEU A 46 -4.53 12.35 1.30
C LEU A 46 -4.21 13.86 1.17
N LEU A 47 -4.85 14.55 0.22
CA LEU A 47 -4.72 15.97 0.01
C LEU A 47 -6.02 16.62 -0.44
N LEU A 48 -6.24 17.87 0.01
CA LEU A 48 -7.35 18.71 -0.45
C LEU A 48 -6.95 19.64 -1.62
N ARG A 49 -5.65 19.67 -1.97
CA ARG A 49 -5.10 20.41 -3.12
C ARG A 49 -3.78 19.79 -3.56
N PRO A 50 -3.40 19.89 -4.84
CA PRO A 50 -2.08 19.46 -5.30
C PRO A 50 -0.94 20.11 -4.49
N PRO A 51 0.17 19.40 -4.26
CA PRO A 51 1.32 19.95 -3.54
C PRO A 51 1.91 21.15 -4.28
N ILE A 52 2.32 22.18 -3.53
CA ILE A 52 2.99 23.36 -4.08
C ILE A 52 4.48 23.06 -4.19
N GLY A 53 4.98 22.85 -5.41
CA GLY A 53 6.40 22.55 -5.67
C GLY A 53 6.60 21.32 -6.56
N GLY A 54 7.86 21.10 -6.97
CA GLY A 54 8.24 19.91 -7.72
C GLY A 54 8.46 18.69 -6.82
N THR A 55 8.42 17.49 -7.39
CA THR A 55 8.69 16.24 -6.66
C THR A 55 10.15 16.03 -6.32
N ALA A 56 11.08 16.82 -6.89
CA ALA A 56 12.53 16.65 -6.76
C ALA A 56 13.09 16.77 -5.33
N GLU A 57 12.34 17.40 -4.40
CA GLU A 57 12.78 17.62 -3.02
C GLU A 57 12.18 16.65 -2.00
N VAL A 58 11.36 15.68 -2.44
CA VAL A 58 10.75 14.68 -1.54
C VAL A 58 11.28 13.28 -1.81
N ALA A 59 11.32 12.42 -0.78
CA ALA A 59 11.80 11.05 -0.93
C ALA A 59 10.90 10.22 -1.86
N TRP A 60 9.58 10.35 -1.71
CA TRP A 60 8.59 9.67 -2.54
C TRP A 60 8.10 10.61 -3.65
N PRO A 61 8.54 10.45 -4.90
CA PRO A 61 8.28 11.39 -5.98
C PRO A 61 6.90 11.19 -6.61
N ARG A 62 5.85 10.99 -5.79
CA ARG A 62 4.50 10.64 -6.26
C ARG A 62 3.94 11.61 -7.29
N SER A 63 3.07 11.12 -8.17
CA SER A 63 2.38 12.01 -9.12
C SER A 63 1.50 13.05 -8.41
N ASN A 64 1.55 14.29 -8.89
CA ASN A 64 0.87 15.44 -8.27
C ASN A 64 -0.66 15.36 -8.32
N THR A 65 -1.20 14.45 -9.12
CA THR A 65 -2.64 14.20 -9.28
C THR A 65 -3.20 13.25 -8.22
N LEU A 66 -2.36 12.51 -7.49
CA LEU A 66 -2.81 11.50 -6.52
C LEU A 66 -3.23 12.16 -5.20
N ASN A 67 -4.54 12.36 -5.03
CA ASN A 67 -5.11 13.12 -3.90
C ASN A 67 -5.79 12.23 -2.86
N HIS A 68 -6.00 10.95 -3.16
CA HIS A 68 -6.68 10.02 -2.27
C HIS A 68 -5.83 8.79 -2.01
N LEU A 69 -6.12 8.10 -0.92
CA LEU A 69 -5.55 6.82 -0.59
C LEU A 69 -6.69 5.82 -0.37
N LEU A 70 -6.69 4.75 -1.16
CA LEU A 70 -7.46 3.55 -0.89
C LEU A 70 -6.52 2.57 -0.19
N LEU A 71 -6.79 2.28 1.08
CA LEU A 71 -5.93 1.44 1.90
C LEU A 71 -6.68 0.21 2.37
N PHE A 72 -6.20 -0.96 1.94
CA PHE A 72 -6.57 -2.22 2.58
C PHE A 72 -5.52 -2.58 3.62
N ILE A 73 -5.96 -2.81 4.85
CA ILE A 73 -5.18 -3.32 5.96
C ILE A 73 -5.71 -4.72 6.24
N ILE A 74 -4.98 -5.74 5.79
CA ILE A 74 -5.42 -7.13 5.90
C ILE A 74 -4.66 -7.79 7.03
N SER A 75 -5.39 -8.31 8.02
CA SER A 75 -4.78 -8.84 9.24
C SER A 75 -5.28 -10.23 9.59
N CYS A 76 -4.44 -11.00 10.27
CA CYS A 76 -4.80 -12.26 10.89
C CYS A 76 -4.30 -12.34 12.35
N PRO A 77 -4.78 -13.32 13.14
CA PRO A 77 -4.32 -13.52 14.51
C PRO A 77 -2.79 -13.66 14.60
N GLY A 78 -2.18 -13.18 15.70
CA GLY A 78 -0.72 -13.27 15.86
C GLY A 78 -0.19 -14.71 15.94
N ASN A 79 -1.02 -15.60 16.47
CA ASN A 79 -0.84 -17.05 16.51
C ASN A 79 -1.59 -17.76 15.37
N GLY A 80 -1.98 -17.04 14.32
CA GLY A 80 -2.65 -17.59 13.15
C GLY A 80 -1.77 -18.60 12.42
N SER A 81 -2.39 -19.46 11.63
CA SER A 81 -1.71 -20.52 10.89
C SER A 81 -0.90 -19.96 9.70
N ASP A 82 0.05 -20.75 9.20
CA ASP A 82 0.78 -20.43 7.96
C ASP A 82 -0.17 -20.24 6.76
N GLU A 83 -1.33 -20.91 6.77
CA GLU A 83 -2.34 -20.75 5.74
C GLU A 83 -3.01 -19.36 5.81
N GLN A 84 -3.32 -18.88 7.01
CA GLN A 84 -3.85 -17.53 7.19
C GLN A 84 -2.84 -16.46 6.74
N GLU A 85 -1.55 -16.68 7.00
CA GLU A 85 -0.50 -15.79 6.48
C GLU A 85 -0.43 -15.75 4.95
N LYS A 86 -0.58 -16.91 4.29
CA LYS A 86 -0.64 -16.98 2.83
C LYS A 86 -1.87 -16.26 2.29
N ILE A 87 -3.02 -16.46 2.93
CA ILE A 87 -4.28 -15.79 2.55
C ILE A 87 -4.12 -14.27 2.64
N ILE A 88 -3.67 -13.71 3.77
CA ILE A 88 -3.53 -12.25 3.89
C ILE A 88 -2.53 -11.68 2.89
N ARG A 89 -1.47 -12.43 2.57
CA ARG A 89 -0.47 -12.04 1.56
C ARG A 89 -1.05 -12.01 0.16
N GLN A 90 -1.79 -13.04 -0.20
CA GLN A 90 -2.43 -13.12 -1.51
C GLN A 90 -3.49 -12.02 -1.67
N ILE A 91 -4.35 -11.82 -0.67
CA ILE A 91 -5.35 -10.74 -0.67
C ILE A 91 -4.65 -9.38 -0.85
N SER A 92 -3.62 -9.09 -0.06
CA SER A 92 -2.91 -7.79 -0.12
C SER A 92 -2.22 -7.53 -1.46
N ASN A 93 -1.72 -8.58 -2.11
CA ASN A 93 -1.11 -8.48 -3.44
C ASN A 93 -2.16 -8.30 -4.55
N ASP A 94 -3.30 -9.00 -4.45
CA ASP A 94 -4.27 -9.12 -5.54
C ASP A 94 -5.31 -8.00 -5.54
N VAL A 95 -5.61 -7.41 -4.37
CA VAL A 95 -6.68 -6.42 -4.22
C VAL A 95 -6.58 -5.22 -5.17
N PRO A 96 -5.39 -4.64 -5.48
CA PRO A 96 -5.33 -3.52 -6.42
C PRO A 96 -5.88 -3.88 -7.80
N GLY A 97 -5.57 -5.07 -8.30
CA GLY A 97 -6.03 -5.55 -9.60
C GLY A 97 -7.52 -5.94 -9.64
N GLN A 98 -8.15 -6.16 -8.49
CA GLN A 98 -9.57 -6.53 -8.40
C GLN A 98 -10.48 -5.33 -8.16
N VAL A 99 -9.99 -4.30 -7.47
CA VAL A 99 -10.80 -3.16 -7.05
C VAL A 99 -10.63 -1.96 -8.00
N LEU A 100 -9.41 -1.73 -8.49
CA LEU A 100 -9.14 -0.62 -9.40
C LEU A 100 -9.54 -1.01 -10.84
N SER A 101 -10.05 -0.03 -11.60
CA SER A 101 -10.25 -0.25 -13.04
C SER A 101 -8.90 -0.27 -13.77
N ALA A 102 -8.84 -0.86 -14.97
CA ALA A 102 -7.61 -0.92 -15.76
C ALA A 102 -7.06 0.47 -16.13
N GLU A 103 -7.92 1.48 -16.15
CA GLU A 103 -7.61 2.87 -16.47
C GLU A 103 -7.21 3.68 -15.23
N THR A 104 -7.44 3.15 -14.03
CA THR A 104 -7.15 3.85 -12.78
C THR A 104 -5.65 3.86 -12.53
N GLN A 105 -5.05 5.05 -12.59
CA GLN A 105 -3.67 5.23 -12.19
C GLN A 105 -3.56 5.16 -10.67
N ALA A 106 -2.75 4.22 -10.19
CA ALA A 106 -2.41 4.08 -8.78
C ALA A 106 -0.90 3.97 -8.58
N GLU A 107 -0.43 4.55 -7.48
CA GLU A 107 0.94 4.35 -6.99
C GLU A 107 0.89 3.77 -5.57
N VAL A 108 1.88 2.96 -5.22
CA VAL A 108 2.00 2.42 -3.86
C VAL A 108 2.44 3.55 -2.92
N ASN A 109 1.66 3.82 -1.88
CA ASN A 109 2.06 4.74 -0.82
C ASN A 109 3.11 4.06 0.08
N PRO A 110 4.29 4.69 0.28
CA PRO A 110 5.40 4.10 1.03
C PRO A 110 5.09 3.81 2.50
N ALA A 111 4.03 4.40 3.08
CA ALA A 111 3.64 4.16 4.47
C ALA A 111 3.19 2.71 4.74
N GLY A 112 2.67 2.01 3.73
CA GLY A 112 2.30 0.59 3.80
C GLY A 112 3.16 -0.28 2.88
N LEU A 113 4.38 0.17 2.53
CA LEU A 113 5.22 -0.54 1.57
C LEU A 113 5.65 -1.89 2.13
N GLU A 114 5.44 -2.92 1.32
CA GLU A 114 5.84 -4.29 1.64
C GLU A 114 6.75 -4.90 0.58
N PRO A 115 8.08 -5.00 0.82
CA PRO A 115 9.07 -5.42 -0.18
C PRO A 115 8.86 -6.82 -0.74
N SER A 116 8.10 -7.66 -0.04
CA SER A 116 7.80 -9.02 -0.50
C SER A 116 6.90 -9.07 -1.74
N TYR A 117 6.17 -7.99 -2.06
CA TYR A 117 5.29 -7.92 -3.23
C TYR A 117 5.20 -6.54 -3.88
N HIS A 118 5.73 -5.48 -3.26
CA HIS A 118 5.86 -4.17 -3.89
C HIS A 118 7.27 -3.94 -4.44
N ASP A 119 7.35 -3.35 -5.64
CA ASP A 119 8.62 -2.90 -6.20
C ASP A 119 9.10 -1.62 -5.51
N VAL A 120 9.95 -1.78 -4.49
CA VAL A 120 10.56 -0.67 -3.74
C VAL A 120 11.26 0.32 -4.68
N LYS A 121 12.00 -0.16 -5.69
CA LYS A 121 12.71 0.73 -6.61
C LYS A 121 11.72 1.51 -7.47
N GLY A 122 10.66 0.86 -7.95
CA GLY A 122 9.57 1.49 -8.69
C GLY A 122 8.82 2.56 -7.88
N VAL A 123 8.65 2.38 -6.57
CA VAL A 123 7.98 3.38 -5.70
C VAL A 123 8.82 4.65 -5.55
N TYR A 124 10.12 4.51 -5.33
CA TYR A 124 11.00 5.66 -5.12
C TYR A 124 11.63 6.20 -6.42
N ARG A 125 11.49 5.49 -7.53
CA ARG A 125 11.92 5.87 -8.90
C ARG A 125 13.35 6.42 -8.92
N ASP A 126 13.54 7.58 -9.54
CA ASP A 126 14.83 8.25 -9.70
C ASP A 126 15.50 8.62 -8.36
N HIS A 127 14.74 8.60 -7.25
CA HIS A 127 15.26 8.94 -5.93
C HIS A 127 15.80 7.73 -5.18
N PHE A 128 15.54 6.51 -5.66
CA PHE A 128 15.93 5.26 -4.99
C PHE A 128 17.44 5.18 -4.73
N GLU A 129 18.28 5.42 -5.74
CA GLU A 129 19.74 5.29 -5.61
C GLU A 129 20.31 6.30 -4.60
N LYS A 130 19.76 7.52 -4.57
CA LYS A 130 20.11 8.53 -3.58
C LYS A 130 19.74 8.08 -2.16
N LEU A 131 18.57 7.46 -1.98
CA LEU A 131 18.14 6.92 -0.68
C LEU A 131 19.06 5.78 -0.20
N VAL A 132 19.50 4.90 -1.10
CA VAL A 132 20.49 3.85 -0.82
C VAL A 132 21.85 4.45 -0.42
N GLU A 133 22.31 5.50 -1.10
CA GLU A 133 23.56 6.19 -0.74
C GLU A 133 23.47 6.83 0.65
N LEU A 134 22.38 7.57 0.91
CA LEU A 134 22.13 8.18 2.21
C LEU A 134 22.09 7.13 3.32
N ARG A 135 21.49 5.97 3.05
CA ARG A 135 21.45 4.85 3.99
C ARG A 135 22.85 4.34 4.33
N ARG A 136 23.71 4.11 3.32
CA ARG A 136 25.11 3.70 3.54
C ARG A 136 25.90 4.74 4.33
N ARG A 137 25.63 6.03 4.11
CA ARG A 137 26.31 7.13 4.80
C ARG A 137 25.89 7.25 6.26
N TYR A 138 24.58 7.18 6.55
CA TYR A 138 24.03 7.51 7.86
C TYR A 138 23.71 6.30 8.73
N ASP A 139 23.46 5.12 8.15
CA ASP A 139 23.35 3.85 8.89
C ASP A 139 24.10 2.71 8.18
N PRO A 140 25.44 2.81 8.07
CA PRO A 140 26.27 1.79 7.42
C PRO A 140 26.18 0.41 8.09
N LYS A 141 25.78 0.37 9.37
CA LYS A 141 25.68 -0.86 10.16
C LYS A 141 24.28 -1.46 10.17
N LYS A 142 23.34 -0.88 9.41
CA LYS A 142 21.95 -1.32 9.29
C LYS A 142 21.25 -1.51 10.64
N ARG A 143 21.44 -0.56 11.56
CA ARG A 143 20.84 -0.59 12.90
C ARG A 143 19.33 -0.40 12.89
N PHE A 144 18.81 0.38 11.95
CA PHE A 144 17.38 0.57 11.76
C PHE A 144 16.86 -0.36 10.67
N GLN A 145 15.63 -0.85 10.78
CA GLN A 145 15.03 -1.60 9.67
C GLN A 145 14.68 -0.62 8.53
N SER A 146 15.01 -0.97 7.29
CA SER A 146 14.74 -0.16 6.10
C SER A 146 14.59 -1.01 4.86
N PHE A 147 14.04 -0.40 3.82
CA PHE A 147 13.92 -0.99 2.48
C PHE A 147 15.18 -0.78 1.60
N PHE A 148 16.10 0.08 2.06
CA PHE A 148 17.34 0.48 1.38
C PHE A 148 18.59 -0.09 2.07
#